data_AF-A0A0N4TCL4-F1
#
_entry.id   AF-A0A0N4TCL4-F1
#
_cell.length_a   1.000
_cell.length_b   1.000
_cell.length_c   1.000
_cell.angle_alpha   90.00
_cell.angle_beta   90.00
_cell.angle_gamma   90.00
#
_symmetry.space_group_name_H-M   'P 1'
#
loop_
_entity.id
_entity.type
_entity.pdbx_description
1 polymer ?
#
loop_
_entity_poly.entity_id
_entity_poly.type
_entity_poly.pdbx_seq_one_letter_code
_entity_poly.pdbx_strand_id
1 'polypeptide(L)'
;MFGGPPEGAQDDDSREISPVVGHTMIEYKKSLIVWGGYYFEEDNEFRYRSSTFLYILPAGLLTGCKDVKWILYHVPHGDVPPSISGACAVLCGCCIFIFGGYVRRSTPNNILEGQSSAMYVLDLVQERWSLVVTNDESLIPTPRD
;
A
#
# COMPACT_ATOMS: atom_id res chain seq x y z
N MET A 1 8.09 21.49 -20.69
CA MET A 1 6.71 21.68 -20.19
C MET A 1 6.34 20.36 -19.53
N PHE A 2 6.53 20.25 -18.22
CA PHE A 2 6.31 19.00 -17.49
C PHE A 2 4.81 18.88 -17.17
N GLY A 3 4.15 17.90 -17.78
CA GLY A 3 2.77 17.56 -17.46
C GLY A 3 2.71 17.06 -16.02
N GLY A 4 1.92 17.74 -15.19
CA GLY A 4 1.58 17.25 -13.85
C GLY A 4 0.86 15.90 -13.92
N PRO A 5 0.70 15.22 -12.77
CA PRO A 5 -0.02 13.95 -12.71
C PRO A 5 -1.46 14.18 -13.21
N PRO A 6 -2.05 13.21 -13.91
CA PRO A 6 -3.42 13.33 -14.39
C PRO A 6 -4.39 13.47 -13.21
N GLU A 7 -5.19 14.54 -13.23
CA GLU A 7 -6.37 14.72 -12.38
C GLU A 7 -7.37 13.59 -12.67
N GLY A 8 -7.74 12.79 -11.67
CA GLY A 8 -8.84 11.83 -11.86
C GLY A 8 -8.86 10.54 -11.04
N ALA A 9 -8.26 10.49 -9.84
CA ALA A 9 -8.66 9.52 -8.83
C ALA A 9 -8.69 10.27 -7.49
N GLN A 10 -9.87 10.70 -7.05
CA GLN A 10 -10.05 11.00 -5.63
C GLN A 10 -9.84 9.68 -4.90
N ASP A 11 -8.69 9.53 -4.24
CA ASP A 11 -8.40 8.47 -3.29
C ASP A 11 -9.33 8.67 -2.07
N ASP A 12 -10.60 8.33 -2.26
CA ASP A 12 -11.64 8.38 -1.24
C ASP A 12 -11.63 7.06 -0.45
N ASP A 13 -10.56 6.83 0.31
CA ASP A 13 -10.50 5.70 1.27
C ASP A 13 -11.39 5.95 2.51
N SER A 14 -12.19 7.03 2.51
CA SER A 14 -13.18 7.34 3.53
C SER A 14 -14.47 6.51 3.42
N ARG A 15 -14.64 5.72 2.35
CA ARG A 15 -15.74 4.75 2.21
C ARG A 15 -15.47 3.50 3.06
N GLU A 16 -15.70 3.70 4.36
CA GLU A 16 -15.20 2.97 5.53
C GLU A 16 -15.59 1.50 5.74
N ILE A 17 -16.29 0.79 4.82
CA ILE A 17 -16.91 -0.51 5.18
C ILE A 17 -16.83 -1.62 4.13
N SER A 18 -16.27 -1.37 2.93
CA SER A 18 -16.23 -2.43 1.91
C SER A 18 -15.23 -3.54 2.28
N PRO A 19 -15.63 -4.83 2.24
CA PRO A 19 -14.72 -5.95 2.47
C PRO A 19 -13.51 -5.90 1.53
N VAL A 20 -12.31 -6.07 2.09
CA VAL A 20 -11.04 -5.98 1.34
C VAL A 20 -10.40 -7.35 1.21
N VAL A 21 -9.99 -7.70 0.00
CA VAL A 21 -9.27 -8.94 -0.34
C VAL A 21 -7.83 -8.61 -0.71
N GLY A 22 -6.89 -9.49 -0.35
CA GLY A 22 -5.48 -9.35 -0.72
C GLY A 22 -4.75 -8.20 -0.03
N HIS A 23 -5.24 -7.75 1.13
CA HIS A 23 -4.48 -6.83 1.97
C HIS A 23 -3.34 -7.57 2.67
N THR A 24 -2.35 -6.82 3.13
CA THR A 24 -1.30 -7.33 4.00
C THR A 24 -1.43 -6.73 5.40
N MET A 25 -0.97 -7.45 6.41
CA MET A 25 -1.01 -7.00 7.80
C MET A 25 0.32 -7.31 8.48
N ILE A 26 0.83 -6.34 9.24
CA ILE A 26 2.02 -6.50 10.06
C ILE A 26 1.78 -5.93 11.47
N GLU A 27 2.62 -6.34 12.42
CA GLU A 27 2.66 -5.75 13.76
C GLU A 27 3.91 -4.86 13.90
N TYR A 28 3.74 -3.64 14.41
CA TYR A 28 4.82 -2.73 14.78
C TYR A 28 4.49 -2.05 16.11
N LYS A 29 5.38 -2.18 17.10
CA LYS A 29 5.23 -1.57 18.43
C LYS A 29 3.86 -1.84 19.08
N LYS A 30 3.36 -3.08 19.02
CA LYS A 30 2.03 -3.48 19.52
C LYS A 30 0.85 -2.83 18.77
N SER A 31 1.09 -2.27 17.60
CA SER A 31 0.06 -1.82 16.67
C SER A 31 0.04 -2.71 15.42
N LEU A 32 -1.14 -3.16 15.03
CA LEU A 32 -1.42 -3.68 13.69
C LEU A 32 -1.38 -2.54 12.68
N ILE A 33 -0.74 -2.79 11.55
CA ILE A 33 -0.76 -1.95 10.37
C ILE A 33 -1.31 -2.81 9.24
N VAL A 34 -2.37 -2.34 8.58
CA VAL A 34 -3.01 -2.98 7.43
C VAL A 34 -2.87 -2.09 6.20
N TRP A 35 -2.50 -2.69 5.07
CA TRP A 35 -2.20 -1.96 3.84
C TRP A 35 -2.63 -2.73 2.59
N GLY A 36 -3.05 -1.97 1.56
CA GLY A 36 -3.33 -2.48 0.23
C GLY A 36 -4.57 -3.37 0.15
N GLY A 37 -4.62 -4.18 -0.91
CA GLY A 37 -5.77 -4.99 -1.27
C GLY A 37 -6.75 -4.25 -2.18
N TYR A 38 -7.84 -4.91 -2.52
CA TYR A 38 -8.92 -4.35 -3.33
C TYR A 38 -10.27 -4.66 -2.69
N TYR A 39 -11.28 -3.89 -3.07
CA TYR A 39 -12.66 -4.04 -2.65
C TYR A 39 -13.58 -3.94 -3.86
N PHE A 40 -14.82 -4.42 -3.73
CA PHE A 40 -15.87 -4.22 -4.73
C PHE A 40 -16.72 -3.01 -4.35
N GLU A 41 -17.00 -2.13 -5.31
CA GLU A 41 -18.01 -1.09 -5.17
C GLU A 41 -19.43 -1.63 -5.43
N GLU A 42 -20.44 -0.81 -5.16
CA GLU A 42 -21.85 -1.16 -5.34
C GLU A 42 -22.21 -1.51 -6.79
N ASP A 43 -21.41 -1.04 -7.75
CA ASP A 43 -21.49 -1.35 -9.18
C ASP A 43 -20.83 -2.70 -9.57
N ASN A 44 -20.33 -3.46 -8.58
CA ASN A 44 -19.50 -4.67 -8.74
C ASN A 44 -18.16 -4.45 -9.47
N GLU A 45 -17.72 -3.20 -9.65
CA GLU A 45 -16.37 -2.94 -10.12
C GLU A 45 -15.40 -3.06 -8.95
N PHE A 46 -14.27 -3.73 -9.17
CA PHE A 46 -13.24 -3.82 -8.15
C PHE A 46 -12.32 -2.59 -8.21
N ARG A 47 -11.96 -2.07 -7.04
CA ARG A 47 -11.03 -0.96 -6.88
C ARG A 47 -9.97 -1.32 -5.87
N TYR A 48 -8.74 -0.93 -6.17
CA TYR A 48 -7.66 -1.10 -5.21
C TYR A 48 -7.75 -0.04 -4.11
N ARG A 49 -7.31 -0.41 -2.91
CA ARG A 49 -7.02 0.55 -1.85
C ARG A 49 -5.86 1.43 -2.24
N SER A 50 -5.85 2.65 -1.73
CA SER A 50 -4.74 3.55 -1.96
C SER A 50 -3.46 3.01 -1.32
N SER A 51 -2.34 3.15 -2.02
CA SER A 51 -1.03 2.78 -1.46
C SER A 51 -0.46 3.83 -0.51
N THR A 52 -1.04 5.04 -0.44
CA THR A 52 -0.58 6.10 0.47
C THR A 52 -1.18 5.99 1.86
N PHE A 53 -2.24 5.21 2.05
CA PHE A 53 -2.90 5.08 3.34
C PHE A 53 -2.59 3.78 4.07
N LEU A 54 -2.47 3.87 5.40
CA LEU A 54 -2.29 2.77 6.32
C LEU A 54 -3.43 2.77 7.34
N TYR A 55 -4.04 1.62 7.58
CA TYR A 55 -4.94 1.44 8.71
C TYR A 55 -4.15 0.96 9.93
N ILE A 56 -4.23 1.67 11.07
CA ILE A 56 -3.44 1.38 12.27
C ILE A 56 -4.33 1.13 13.49
N LEU A 57 -4.10 0.03 14.23
CA LEU A 57 -4.80 -0.34 15.47
C LEU A 57 -3.82 -0.86 16.55
N PRO A 58 -3.94 -0.54 17.83
CA PRO A 58 -4.75 0.54 18.36
C PRO A 58 -4.01 1.86 18.14
N ALA A 59 -4.71 2.86 17.64
CA ALA A 59 -4.22 4.23 17.64
C ALA A 59 -3.99 4.77 19.07
N GLY A 60 -4.53 4.10 20.10
CA GLY A 60 -4.32 4.44 21.51
C GLY A 60 -2.86 4.51 21.94
N LEU A 61 -1.96 3.78 21.26
CA LEU A 61 -0.51 3.85 21.50
C LEU A 61 0.14 5.13 20.93
N LEU A 62 -0.45 5.72 19.88
CA LEU A 62 0.04 6.93 19.22
C LEU A 62 -0.66 8.20 19.72
N THR A 63 -1.90 8.08 20.20
CA THR A 63 -2.78 9.22 20.52
C THR A 63 -3.00 9.44 22.02
N GLY A 64 -2.47 8.56 22.88
CA GLY A 64 -2.75 8.57 24.33
C GLY A 64 -4.20 8.23 24.68
N CYS A 65 -5.00 7.81 23.68
CA CYS A 65 -6.38 7.40 23.87
C CYS A 65 -6.42 6.01 24.54
N LYS A 66 -7.27 5.86 25.57
CA LYS A 66 -7.47 4.55 26.23
C LYS A 66 -8.38 3.62 25.42
N ASP A 67 -9.06 4.16 24.41
CA ASP A 67 -9.94 3.37 23.54
C ASP A 67 -9.13 2.73 22.40
N VAL A 68 -9.48 1.49 22.09
CA VAL A 68 -8.98 0.79 20.91
C VAL A 68 -9.72 1.33 19.69
N LYS A 69 -9.01 2.09 18.85
CA LYS A 69 -9.56 2.72 17.63
C LYS A 69 -8.61 2.49 16.46
N TRP A 70 -9.18 2.29 15.28
CA TRP A 70 -8.46 2.36 14.02
C TRP A 70 -8.22 3.83 13.65
N ILE A 71 -7.07 4.12 13.06
CA ILE A 71 -6.82 5.39 12.35
C ILE A 71 -6.42 5.10 10.91
N LEU A 72 -6.79 6.02 10.03
CA LEU A 72 -6.25 6.09 8.68
C LEU A 72 -5.08 7.07 8.69
N TYR A 73 -3.90 6.59 8.33
CA TYR A 73 -2.65 7.34 8.40
C TYR A 73 -2.06 7.50 6.99
N HIS A 74 -1.75 8.74 6.61
CA HIS A 74 -1.38 9.11 5.24
C HIS A 74 0.13 9.28 5.07
N VAL A 75 0.73 8.56 4.12
CA VAL A 75 2.14 8.60 3.75
C VAL A 75 2.28 8.81 2.24
N PRO A 76 2.16 10.06 1.74
CA PRO A 76 2.15 10.35 0.29
C PRO A 76 3.53 10.55 -0.35
N HIS A 77 4.61 10.44 0.43
CA HIS A 77 5.93 10.89 -0.01
C HIS A 77 6.88 9.75 -0.39
N GLY A 78 7.76 10.02 -1.35
CA GLY A 78 8.78 9.09 -1.83
C GLY A 78 8.31 8.29 -3.04
N ASP A 79 8.89 7.10 -3.22
CA ASP A 79 8.54 6.18 -4.31
C ASP A 79 7.34 5.33 -3.90
N VAL A 80 6.17 5.96 -3.79
CA VAL A 80 4.93 5.28 -3.37
C VAL A 80 4.65 4.11 -4.32
N PRO A 81 4.35 2.90 -3.79
CA PRO A 81 3.94 1.78 -4.63
C PRO A 81 2.69 2.13 -5.45
N PRO A 82 2.50 1.55 -6.65
CA PRO A 82 1.17 1.55 -7.25
C PRO A 82 0.19 0.79 -6.35
N SER A 83 -1.11 1.01 -6.54
CA SER A 83 -2.13 0.23 -5.84
C SER A 83 -1.97 -1.27 -6.13
N ILE A 84 -1.79 -2.06 -5.07
CA ILE A 84 -1.40 -3.48 -5.13
C ILE A 84 -2.34 -4.31 -4.24
N SER A 85 -2.64 -5.52 -4.69
CA SER A 85 -3.25 -6.59 -3.88
C SER A 85 -2.38 -7.84 -3.87
N GLY A 86 -2.50 -8.66 -2.82
CA GLY A 86 -1.75 -9.91 -2.69
C GLY A 86 -0.26 -9.72 -2.40
N ALA A 87 0.18 -8.51 -2.05
CA ALA A 87 1.57 -8.31 -1.67
C ALA A 87 1.89 -8.98 -0.34
N CYS A 88 3.11 -9.49 -0.24
CA CYS A 88 3.70 -9.90 1.03
C CYS A 88 4.33 -8.69 1.72
N ALA A 89 4.19 -8.62 3.04
CA ALA A 89 4.85 -7.60 3.85
C ALA A 89 5.65 -8.23 4.99
N VAL A 90 6.80 -7.63 5.30
CA VAL A 90 7.58 -7.97 6.49
C VAL A 90 8.13 -6.71 7.14
N LEU A 91 8.12 -6.69 8.48
CA LEU A 91 8.77 -5.64 9.26
C LEU A 91 10.24 -6.04 9.53
N CYS A 92 11.18 -5.15 9.22
CA CYS A 92 12.56 -5.25 9.64
C CYS A 92 13.00 -3.95 10.32
N GLY A 93 13.17 -4.00 11.65
CA GLY A 93 13.45 -2.81 12.44
C GLY A 93 12.28 -1.83 12.44
N CYS A 94 12.45 -0.68 11.77
CA CYS A 94 11.39 0.32 11.56
C CYS A 94 10.95 0.43 10.09
N CYS A 95 11.40 -0.49 9.25
CA CYS A 95 11.10 -0.49 7.82
C CYS A 95 10.13 -1.62 7.49
N ILE A 96 9.06 -1.30 6.77
CA ILE A 96 8.14 -2.27 6.18
C ILE A 96 8.61 -2.56 4.75
N PHE A 97 8.95 -3.81 4.48
CA PHE A 97 9.28 -4.28 3.14
C PHE A 97 8.02 -4.89 2.52
N ILE A 98 7.62 -4.38 1.36
CA ILE A 98 6.52 -4.88 0.55
C ILE A 98 7.11 -5.52 -0.69
N PHE A 99 6.74 -6.78 -0.97
CA PHE A 99 7.21 -7.51 -2.14
C PHE A 99 6.07 -8.15 -2.90
N GLY A 100 6.11 -8.00 -4.21
CA GLY A 100 5.19 -8.66 -5.13
C GLY A 100 3.79 -8.04 -5.14
N GLY A 101 2.80 -8.91 -5.27
CA GLY A 101 1.40 -8.55 -5.47
C GLY A 101 1.04 -8.34 -6.94
N TYR A 102 -0.26 -8.28 -7.20
CA TYR A 102 -0.85 -7.95 -8.48
C TYR A 102 -1.08 -6.44 -8.58
N VAL A 103 -0.58 -5.85 -9.66
CA VAL A 103 -0.74 -4.43 -9.97
C VAL A 103 -1.69 -4.28 -11.14
N ARG A 104 -2.61 -3.32 -11.05
CA ARG A 104 -3.39 -2.82 -12.19
C ARG A 104 -3.12 -1.34 -12.37
N ARG A 105 -2.39 -0.96 -13.41
CA ARG A 105 -2.17 0.43 -13.81
C ARG A 105 -3.00 0.74 -15.04
N SER A 106 -4.01 1.57 -14.90
CA SER A 106 -4.75 2.15 -16.02
C SER A 106 -4.10 3.47 -16.43
N THR A 107 -3.72 3.58 -17.70
CA THR A 107 -3.45 4.85 -18.37
C THR A 107 -4.54 5.09 -19.42
N PRO A 108 -4.82 6.34 -19.82
CA PRO A 108 -5.74 6.58 -20.92
C PRO A 108 -5.28 5.79 -22.16
N ASN A 109 -6.08 4.81 -22.57
CA ASN A 109 -5.87 3.88 -23.69
C ASN A 109 -5.00 2.64 -23.44
N ASN A 110 -4.48 2.38 -22.24
CA ASN A 110 -3.78 1.11 -21.97
C ASN A 110 -3.88 0.69 -20.51
N ILE A 111 -4.21 -0.58 -20.29
CA ILE A 111 -4.24 -1.21 -18.96
C ILE A 111 -3.04 -2.14 -18.87
N LEU A 112 -2.11 -1.84 -17.97
CA LEU A 112 -0.98 -2.70 -17.62
C LEU A 112 -1.33 -3.47 -16.35
N GLU A 113 -1.38 -4.79 -16.46
CA GLU A 113 -1.76 -5.69 -15.40
C GLU A 113 -0.75 -6.84 -15.28
N GLY A 114 -0.48 -7.26 -14.05
CA GLY A 114 0.32 -8.45 -13.79
C GLY A 114 0.90 -8.52 -12.38
N GLN A 115 1.48 -9.68 -12.07
CA GLN A 115 2.28 -9.85 -10.86
C GLN A 115 3.54 -8.98 -10.93
N SER A 116 3.95 -8.48 -9.77
CA SER A 116 5.15 -7.67 -9.61
C SER A 116 6.29 -8.47 -8.96
N SER A 117 7.54 -8.13 -9.29
CA SER A 117 8.74 -8.47 -8.51
C SER A 117 9.38 -7.23 -7.87
N ALA A 118 8.70 -6.07 -7.95
CA ALA A 118 9.17 -4.86 -7.31
C ALA A 118 9.14 -5.00 -5.79
N MET A 119 10.15 -4.43 -5.14
CA MET A 119 10.25 -4.35 -3.69
C MET A 119 10.20 -2.89 -3.28
N TYR A 120 9.24 -2.55 -2.43
CA TYR A 120 9.08 -1.23 -1.86
C TYR A 120 9.39 -1.27 -0.37
N VAL A 121 9.93 -0.17 0.16
CA VAL A 121 10.19 -0.01 1.58
C VAL A 121 9.51 1.24 2.08
N LEU A 122 8.75 1.10 3.16
CA LEU A 122 8.28 2.22 3.96
C LEU A 122 9.12 2.33 5.22
N ASP A 123 9.88 3.40 5.35
CA ASP A 123 10.52 3.77 6.62
C ASP A 123 9.47 4.47 7.52
N LEU A 124 9.13 3.83 8.65
CA LEU A 124 8.11 4.34 9.59
C LEU A 124 8.61 5.47 10.49
N VAL A 125 9.91 5.78 10.49
CA VAL A 125 10.48 6.92 11.21
C VAL A 125 10.56 8.14 10.30
N GLN A 126 10.96 7.93 9.05
CA GLN A 126 11.03 8.99 8.04
C GLN A 126 9.70 9.25 7.32
N GLU A 127 8.71 8.37 7.51
CA GLU A 127 7.39 8.45 6.88
C GLU A 127 7.51 8.59 5.35
N ARG A 128 8.35 7.73 4.76
CA ARG A 128 8.73 7.84 3.35
C ARG A 128 8.88 6.48 2.68
N TRP A 129 8.30 6.38 1.49
CA TRP A 129 8.46 5.22 0.61
C TRP A 129 9.75 5.31 -0.22
N SER A 130 10.35 4.16 -0.50
CA SER A 130 11.50 4.01 -1.40
C SER A 130 11.34 2.75 -2.24
N LEU A 131 11.71 2.82 -3.52
CA LEU A 131 11.82 1.65 -4.38
C LEU A 131 13.19 1.03 -4.18
N VAL A 132 13.25 -0.27 -3.89
CA VAL A 132 14.52 -0.99 -3.83
C VAL A 132 14.98 -1.27 -5.25
N VAL A 133 16.02 -0.56 -5.69
CA VAL A 133 16.67 -0.80 -6.97
C VAL A 133 17.79 -1.80 -6.77
N THR A 134 17.65 -2.97 -7.37
CA THR A 134 18.71 -3.98 -7.40
C THR A 134 19.41 -3.96 -8.76
N ASN A 135 20.65 -4.45 -8.80
CA ASN A 135 21.45 -4.53 -10.02
C ASN A 135 21.08 -5.77 -10.86
N ASP A 136 21.51 -5.79 -12.12
CA ASP A 136 21.17 -6.87 -13.08
C ASP A 136 21.67 -8.27 -12.65
N GLU A 137 22.64 -8.34 -11.73
CA GLU A 137 23.16 -9.58 -11.14
C GLU A 137 22.35 -10.07 -9.92
N SER A 138 21.27 -9.36 -9.56
CA SER A 138 20.46 -9.72 -8.40
C SER A 138 19.50 -10.88 -8.73
N LEU A 139 19.51 -11.90 -7.86
CA LEU A 139 18.58 -13.03 -7.92
C LEU A 139 17.21 -12.63 -7.34
N ILE A 140 16.55 -11.65 -7.97
CA ILE A 140 15.21 -11.22 -7.56
C ILE A 140 14.25 -12.40 -7.82
N PRO A 141 13.42 -12.80 -6.84
CA PRO A 141 12.41 -13.81 -7.09
C PRO A 141 11.47 -13.35 -8.22
N THR A 142 11.04 -14.29 -9.07
CA THR A 142 10.05 -14.01 -10.12
C THR A 142 8.78 -13.37 -9.54
N PRO A 143 8.04 -12.57 -10.34
CA PRO A 143 6.81 -11.95 -9.89
C PRO A 143 5.81 -12.93 -9.25
N ARG A 144 5.16 -12.53 -8.16
CA ARG A 144 4.24 -13.38 -7.36
C ARG A 144 3.30 -12.58 -6.46
N ASP A 145 2.24 -13.22 -6.00
CA ASP A 145 1.28 -12.79 -5.00
C ASP A 145 0.79 -13.98 -4.14
#